data_AF-A0A0A1UYG6-F1
#
_entry.id   AF-A0A0A1UYG6-F1
#
_cell.length_a   1.000
_cell.length_b   1.000
_cell.length_c   1.000
_cell.angle_alpha   90.00
_cell.angle_beta   90.00
_cell.angle_gamma   90.00
#
_symmetry.space_group_name_H-M   'P 1'
#
loop_
_entity.id
_entity.type
_entity.pdbx_description
1 polymer ?
#
loop_
_entity_poly.entity_id
_entity_poly.type
_entity_poly.pdbx_seq_one_letter_code
_entity_poly.pdbx_strand_id
1 'polypeptide(L)'
;MSTQSSLLDPSIFSYLESKIEEETEVRDALTQIVQKLERSVASAQALLSRVHSTPRARYPALVEQVENAVKDEVAIVKELNEVASKHPYYKYNSKWARTVQNAIGTTLYCAWLGGFPSDSQPPELGRLLTLEDVGSIFSVPTNLKDRDAFHFTIEEYLLSLTDLTPELARLATNAVTLGDFQLPMTISAFIKDVFAGFQLLNLKNDILRKRADAVKYDVKRVEDVVYDLSLRGLVARTGGDTEMKTDE
;
A
#
# COMPACT_ATOMS: atom_id res chain seq x y z
N MET A 1 -57.45 38.83 -17.11
CA MET A 1 -56.59 37.75 -17.61
C MET A 1 -55.77 37.26 -16.44
N SER A 2 -56.16 36.13 -15.88
CA SER A 2 -55.48 35.54 -14.72
C SER A 2 -54.14 35.02 -15.19
N THR A 3 -53.06 35.73 -14.84
CA THR A 3 -51.71 35.23 -14.99
C THR A 3 -51.60 33.95 -14.17
N GLN A 4 -51.62 32.79 -14.84
CA GLN A 4 -51.24 31.54 -14.22
C GLN A 4 -49.81 31.72 -13.72
N SER A 5 -49.68 31.99 -12.42
CA SER A 5 -48.40 31.88 -11.73
C SER A 5 -47.96 30.43 -11.92
N SER A 6 -46.88 30.25 -12.68
CA SER A 6 -46.21 28.97 -12.78
C SER A 6 -45.99 28.44 -11.36
N LEU A 7 -46.47 27.23 -11.07
CA LEU A 7 -46.28 26.58 -9.77
C LEU A 7 -44.80 26.31 -9.45
N LEU A 8 -43.92 26.46 -10.44
CA LEU A 8 -42.49 26.23 -10.36
C LEU A 8 -41.72 27.42 -10.93
N ASP A 9 -40.74 27.92 -10.18
CA ASP A 9 -39.81 28.94 -10.66
C ASP A 9 -38.78 28.31 -11.60
N PRO A 10 -38.74 28.68 -12.91
CA PRO A 10 -37.79 28.12 -13.87
C PRO A 10 -36.31 28.32 -13.48
N SER A 11 -36.00 29.34 -12.67
CA SER A 11 -34.63 29.63 -12.23
C SER A 11 -34.05 28.52 -11.34
N ILE A 12 -34.90 27.70 -10.71
CA ILE A 12 -34.47 26.55 -9.89
C ILE A 12 -33.66 25.57 -10.74
N PHE A 13 -34.12 25.24 -11.95
CA PHE A 13 -33.42 24.29 -12.81
C PHE A 13 -32.13 24.85 -13.37
N SER A 14 -32.07 26.13 -13.71
CA SER A 14 -30.82 26.78 -14.15
C SER A 14 -29.78 26.83 -13.03
N TYR A 15 -30.20 27.09 -11.78
CA TYR A 15 -29.31 27.01 -10.62
C TYR A 15 -28.81 25.58 -10.36
N LEU A 16 -29.68 24.58 -10.48
CA LEU A 16 -29.29 23.17 -10.34
C LEU A 16 -28.33 22.73 -11.46
N GLU A 17 -28.57 23.18 -12.70
CA GLU A 17 -27.70 22.95 -13.84
C GLU A 17 -26.29 23.50 -13.58
N SER A 18 -26.17 24.77 -13.15
CA SER A 18 -24.87 25.35 -12.83
C SER A 18 -24.14 24.61 -11.71
N LYS A 19 -24.89 24.12 -10.70
CA LYS A 19 -24.29 23.31 -9.61
C LYS A 19 -23.82 21.94 -10.09
N ILE A 20 -24.53 21.30 -11.02
CA ILE A 20 -24.11 20.04 -11.62
C ILE A 20 -22.87 20.25 -12.49
N GLU A 21 -22.78 21.37 -13.21
CA GLU A 21 -21.63 21.72 -14.04
C GLU A 21 -20.38 21.94 -13.17
N GLU A 22 -20.46 22.74 -12.09
CA GLU A 22 -19.39 22.90 -11.09
C GLU A 22 -18.90 21.55 -10.56
N GLU A 23 -19.81 20.64 -10.20
CA GLU A 23 -19.39 19.31 -9.73
C GLU A 23 -18.73 18.46 -10.81
N THR A 24 -19.13 18.63 -12.07
CA THR A 24 -18.57 17.91 -13.22
C THR A 24 -17.13 18.35 -13.46
N GLU A 25 -16.87 19.65 -13.44
CA GLU A 25 -15.52 20.21 -13.54
C GLU A 25 -14.58 19.66 -12.46
N VAL A 26 -15.06 19.58 -11.22
CA VAL A 26 -14.29 18.99 -10.10
C VAL A 26 -13.99 17.50 -10.35
N ARG A 27 -14.98 16.73 -10.81
CA ARG A 27 -14.80 15.31 -11.12
C ARG A 27 -13.78 15.10 -12.24
N ASP A 28 -13.81 15.96 -13.26
CA ASP A 28 -12.91 15.86 -14.41
C ASP A 28 -11.48 16.21 -14.02
N ALA A 29 -11.28 17.29 -13.26
CA ALA A 29 -9.97 17.68 -12.73
C ALA A 29 -9.35 16.57 -11.86
N LEU A 30 -10.12 16.01 -10.92
CA LEU A 30 -9.66 14.89 -10.09
C LEU A 30 -9.33 13.65 -10.93
N THR A 31 -10.14 13.34 -11.95
CA THR A 31 -9.92 12.18 -12.82
C THR A 31 -8.60 12.30 -13.59
N GLN A 32 -8.28 13.50 -14.08
CA GLN A 32 -7.00 13.74 -14.79
C GLN A 32 -5.79 13.53 -13.88
N ILE A 33 -5.84 14.04 -12.64
CA ILE A 33 -4.76 13.87 -11.65
C ILE A 33 -4.62 12.40 -11.27
N VAL A 34 -5.73 11.70 -11.02
CA VAL A 34 -5.72 10.27 -10.67
C VAL A 34 -5.14 9.43 -11.81
N GLN A 35 -5.49 9.70 -13.07
CA GLN A 35 -4.90 8.99 -14.22
C GLN A 35 -3.39 9.21 -14.34
N LYS A 36 -2.90 10.42 -14.00
CA LYS A 36 -1.46 10.71 -13.93
C LYS A 36 -0.81 9.88 -12.82
N LEU A 37 -1.43 9.82 -11.64
CA LEU A 37 -0.94 9.02 -10.52
C LEU A 37 -0.92 7.53 -10.85
N GLU A 38 -1.97 6.99 -11.48
CA GLU A 38 -2.06 5.59 -11.91
C GLU A 38 -0.88 5.19 -12.82
N ARG A 39 -0.50 6.06 -13.76
CA ARG A 39 0.66 5.81 -14.64
C ARG A 39 1.99 5.83 -13.86
N SER A 40 2.13 6.75 -12.90
CA SER A 40 3.31 6.84 -12.04
C SER A 40 3.45 5.59 -11.16
N VAL A 41 2.35 5.20 -10.49
CA VAL A 41 2.26 3.99 -9.68
C VAL A 41 2.58 2.74 -10.50
N ALA A 42 2.03 2.61 -11.72
CA ALA A 42 2.32 1.49 -12.59
C ALA A 42 3.82 1.40 -12.95
N SER A 43 4.49 2.54 -13.10
CA SER A 43 5.93 2.62 -13.37
C SER A 43 6.75 2.19 -12.15
N ALA A 44 6.39 2.64 -10.95
CA ALA A 44 7.03 2.20 -9.70
C ALA A 44 6.81 0.69 -9.44
N GLN A 45 5.60 0.19 -9.68
CA GLN A 45 5.28 -1.24 -9.58
C GLN A 45 6.09 -2.08 -10.59
N ALA A 46 6.26 -1.59 -11.82
CA ALA A 46 7.09 -2.25 -12.82
C ALA A 46 8.56 -2.34 -12.38
N LEU A 47 9.10 -1.28 -11.78
CA LEU A 47 10.44 -1.31 -11.18
C LEU A 47 10.51 -2.31 -10.02
N LEU A 48 9.58 -2.24 -9.06
CA LEU A 48 9.51 -3.16 -7.92
C LEU A 48 9.43 -4.61 -8.38
N SER A 49 8.70 -4.92 -9.45
CA SER A 49 8.58 -6.29 -9.97
C SER A 49 9.93 -6.92 -10.35
N ARG A 50 10.97 -6.12 -10.63
CA ARG A 50 12.33 -6.59 -10.95
C ARG A 50 13.02 -7.23 -9.75
N VAL A 51 12.57 -6.95 -8.52
CA VAL A 51 13.13 -7.54 -7.30
C VAL A 51 13.08 -9.08 -7.35
N HIS A 52 12.07 -9.63 -8.01
CA HIS A 52 11.84 -11.07 -8.20
C HIS A 52 12.91 -11.77 -9.07
N SER A 53 13.76 -11.03 -9.77
CA SER A 53 14.88 -11.55 -10.57
C SER A 53 16.21 -10.87 -10.24
N THR A 54 16.25 -10.09 -9.17
CA THR A 54 17.43 -9.32 -8.76
C THR A 54 18.06 -9.98 -7.53
N PRO A 55 19.34 -10.41 -7.59
CA PRO A 55 20.07 -10.85 -6.41
C PRO A 55 20.17 -9.73 -5.36
N ARG A 56 20.09 -10.09 -4.07
CA ARG A 56 20.05 -9.14 -2.95
C ARG A 56 21.16 -8.09 -2.97
N ALA A 57 22.37 -8.44 -3.41
CA ALA A 57 23.49 -7.50 -3.53
C ALA A 57 23.22 -6.31 -4.46
N ARG A 58 22.22 -6.41 -5.36
CA ARG A 58 21.81 -5.34 -6.29
C ARG A 58 20.56 -4.60 -5.84
N TYR A 59 20.01 -4.90 -4.67
CA TYR A 59 18.84 -4.17 -4.14
C TYR A 59 19.09 -2.68 -3.94
N PRO A 60 20.24 -2.19 -3.43
CA PRO A 60 20.44 -0.75 -3.25
C PRO A 60 20.22 0.07 -4.53
N ALA A 61 20.75 -0.40 -5.66
CA ALA A 61 20.58 0.27 -6.95
C ALA A 61 19.13 0.18 -7.49
N LEU A 62 18.41 -0.92 -7.18
CA LEU A 62 17.00 -1.05 -7.54
C LEU A 62 16.13 -0.12 -6.68
N VAL A 63 16.39 -0.09 -5.38
CA VAL A 63 15.68 0.74 -4.40
C VAL A 63 15.82 2.22 -4.75
N GLU A 64 17.03 2.68 -5.10
CA GLU A 64 17.24 4.07 -5.56
C GLU A 64 16.37 4.43 -6.77
N GLN A 65 16.22 3.52 -7.74
CA GLN A 65 15.32 3.72 -8.89
C GLN A 65 13.85 3.79 -8.46
N VAL A 66 13.43 2.92 -7.54
CA VAL A 66 12.05 2.91 -7.02
C VAL A 66 11.77 4.18 -6.20
N GLU A 67 12.70 4.63 -5.36
CA GLU A 67 12.55 5.88 -4.60
C GLU A 67 12.32 7.07 -5.53
N ASN A 68 13.06 7.14 -6.64
CA ASN A 68 12.86 8.21 -7.62
C ASN A 68 11.48 8.13 -8.28
N ALA A 69 11.00 6.92 -8.60
CA ALA A 69 9.63 6.74 -9.11
C ALA A 69 8.55 7.11 -8.07
N VAL A 70 8.79 6.83 -6.79
CA VAL A 70 7.88 7.25 -5.70
C VAL A 70 7.93 8.78 -5.52
N LYS A 71 9.07 9.45 -5.70
CA LYS A 71 9.13 10.93 -5.68
C LYS A 71 8.25 11.56 -6.77
N ASP A 72 8.11 10.91 -7.93
CA ASP A 72 7.17 11.34 -8.96
C ASP A 72 5.71 11.20 -8.47
N GLU A 73 5.38 10.11 -7.78
CA GLU A 73 4.07 9.93 -7.13
C GLU A 73 3.82 11.01 -6.07
N VAL A 74 4.82 11.37 -5.25
CA VAL A 74 4.74 12.43 -4.24
C VAL A 74 4.34 13.76 -4.87
N ALA A 75 4.96 14.12 -6.00
CA ALA A 75 4.62 15.36 -6.70
C ALA A 75 3.18 15.39 -7.20
N ILE A 76 2.65 14.25 -7.69
CA ILE A 76 1.28 14.13 -8.19
C ILE A 76 0.27 14.11 -7.05
N VAL A 77 0.57 13.41 -5.95
CA VAL A 77 -0.29 13.38 -4.76
C VAL A 77 -0.37 14.77 -4.12
N LYS A 78 0.71 15.57 -4.18
CA LYS A 78 0.65 16.98 -3.76
C LYS A 78 -0.35 17.78 -4.59
N GLU A 79 -0.33 17.62 -5.92
CA GLU A 79 -1.33 18.22 -6.83
C GLU A 79 -2.76 17.76 -6.47
N LEU A 80 -2.94 16.46 -6.22
CA LEU A 80 -4.21 15.90 -5.77
C LEU A 80 -4.67 16.53 -4.46
N ASN A 81 -3.78 16.66 -3.47
CA ASN A 81 -4.08 17.27 -2.17
C ASN A 81 -4.55 18.73 -2.33
N GLU A 82 -3.85 19.53 -3.15
CA GLU A 82 -4.18 20.94 -3.39
C GLU A 82 -5.58 21.14 -4.02
N VAL A 83 -6.02 20.20 -4.86
CA VAL A 83 -7.35 20.24 -5.48
C VAL A 83 -8.40 19.61 -4.56
N ALA A 84 -8.18 18.38 -4.11
CA ALA A 84 -9.16 17.61 -3.34
C ALA A 84 -9.48 18.25 -1.98
N SER A 85 -8.53 18.92 -1.32
CA SER A 85 -8.76 19.61 -0.04
C SER A 85 -9.72 20.80 -0.12
N LYS A 86 -10.11 21.24 -1.33
CA LYS A 86 -11.11 22.30 -1.53
C LYS A 86 -12.54 21.77 -1.58
N HIS A 87 -12.72 20.45 -1.54
CA HIS A 87 -13.99 19.78 -1.74
C HIS A 87 -14.25 18.73 -0.65
N PRO A 88 -15.51 18.33 -0.41
CA PRO A 88 -15.81 17.35 0.63
C PRO A 88 -15.13 16.00 0.38
N TYR A 89 -14.31 15.53 1.32
CA TYR A 89 -13.45 14.36 1.14
C TYR A 89 -14.27 13.12 0.74
N TYR A 90 -15.25 12.74 1.56
CA TYR A 90 -16.02 11.50 1.37
C TYR A 90 -16.99 11.55 0.18
N LYS A 91 -17.19 12.72 -0.44
CA LYS A 91 -17.94 12.84 -1.69
C LYS A 91 -17.12 12.35 -2.88
N TYR A 92 -15.80 12.54 -2.85
CA TYR A 92 -14.92 12.29 -3.99
C TYR A 92 -13.89 11.19 -3.75
N ASN A 93 -13.69 10.71 -2.51
CA ASN A 93 -12.61 9.76 -2.17
C ASN A 93 -12.58 8.48 -3.01
N SER A 94 -13.75 7.96 -3.40
CA SER A 94 -13.86 6.80 -4.29
C SER A 94 -13.13 6.97 -5.64
N LYS A 95 -12.86 8.20 -6.07
CA LYS A 95 -12.09 8.51 -7.28
C LYS A 95 -10.61 8.19 -7.15
N TRP A 96 -10.01 8.37 -5.97
CA TRP A 96 -8.56 8.20 -5.78
C TRP A 96 -8.19 7.06 -4.84
N ALA A 97 -9.11 6.55 -4.02
CA ALA A 97 -8.80 5.63 -2.92
C ALA A 97 -7.94 4.42 -3.36
N ARG A 98 -8.31 3.76 -4.47
CA ARG A 98 -7.54 2.61 -4.98
C ARG A 98 -6.14 3.01 -5.43
N THR A 99 -6.00 4.13 -6.11
CA THR A 99 -4.72 4.60 -6.64
C THR A 99 -3.82 5.11 -5.52
N VAL A 100 -4.37 5.81 -4.54
CA VAL A 100 -3.66 6.23 -3.31
C VAL A 100 -3.21 5.02 -2.51
N GLN A 101 -4.07 4.01 -2.31
CA GLN A 101 -3.66 2.74 -1.69
C GLN A 101 -2.46 2.11 -2.41
N ASN A 102 -2.45 2.13 -3.76
CA ASN A 102 -1.33 1.58 -4.52
C ASN A 102 -0.05 2.41 -4.34
N ALA A 103 -0.14 3.74 -4.26
CA ALA A 103 0.99 4.64 -4.01
C ALA A 103 1.56 4.48 -2.58
N ILE A 104 0.69 4.24 -1.60
CA ILE A 104 1.12 3.82 -0.26
C ILE A 104 1.83 2.47 -0.37
N GLY A 105 1.27 1.50 -1.12
CA GLY A 105 1.85 0.17 -1.31
C GLY A 105 3.23 0.17 -1.97
N THR A 106 3.47 0.97 -3.01
CA THR A 106 4.79 1.12 -3.65
C THR A 106 5.82 1.68 -2.67
N THR A 107 5.41 2.66 -1.86
CA THR A 107 6.23 3.26 -0.81
C THR A 107 6.58 2.26 0.29
N LEU A 108 5.60 1.51 0.77
CA LEU A 108 5.81 0.46 1.78
C LEU A 108 6.74 -0.64 1.28
N TYR A 109 6.56 -1.09 0.03
CA TYR A 109 7.44 -2.11 -0.53
C TYR A 109 8.87 -1.59 -0.74
N CYS A 110 9.00 -0.35 -1.24
CA CYS A 110 10.31 0.30 -1.37
C CYS A 110 11.03 0.39 -0.01
N ALA A 111 10.31 0.81 1.04
CA ALA A 111 10.88 0.90 2.38
C ALA A 111 11.22 -0.46 2.98
N TRP A 112 10.39 -1.47 2.75
CA TRP A 112 10.66 -2.84 3.16
C TRP A 112 11.95 -3.39 2.52
N LEU A 113 12.28 -2.96 1.30
CA LEU A 113 13.51 -3.29 0.59
C LEU A 113 14.75 -2.49 1.05
N GLY A 114 14.59 -1.55 1.99
CA GLY A 114 15.64 -0.69 2.51
C GLY A 114 15.63 0.75 1.99
N GLY A 115 14.60 1.16 1.24
CA GLY A 115 14.43 2.54 0.77
C GLY A 115 13.91 3.48 1.85
N PHE A 116 13.97 4.79 1.62
CA PHE A 116 13.62 5.85 2.56
C PHE A 116 14.36 5.75 3.91
N PRO A 117 15.69 5.64 3.92
CA PRO A 117 16.44 5.62 5.18
C PRO A 117 16.34 6.98 5.90
N SER A 118 16.35 6.95 7.22
CA SER A 118 16.48 8.13 8.09
C SER A 118 17.47 7.83 9.22
N ASP A 119 17.92 8.86 9.94
CA ASP A 119 18.86 8.68 11.06
C ASP A 119 18.33 7.69 12.12
N SER A 120 17.00 7.65 12.30
CA SER A 120 16.31 6.72 13.21
C SER A 120 15.99 5.36 12.59
N GLN A 121 16.03 5.22 11.26
CA GLN A 121 15.63 4.02 10.54
C GLN A 121 16.62 3.75 9.40
N PRO A 122 17.70 3.00 9.65
CA PRO A 122 18.71 2.68 8.64
C PRO A 122 18.11 1.87 7.47
N PRO A 123 18.84 1.78 6.32
CA PRO A 123 18.39 1.03 5.15
C PRO A 123 18.45 -0.48 5.39
N GLU A 124 17.50 -0.98 6.18
CA GLU A 124 17.37 -2.39 6.57
C GLU A 124 16.17 -3.05 5.90
N LEU A 125 16.34 -4.32 5.53
CA LEU A 125 15.28 -5.16 5.01
C LEU A 125 14.25 -5.48 6.10
N GLY A 126 12.97 -5.54 5.70
CA GLY A 126 11.90 -5.94 6.61
C GLY A 126 11.25 -4.81 7.39
N ARG A 127 11.65 -3.56 7.14
CA ARG A 127 11.08 -2.40 7.83
C ARG A 127 9.65 -2.11 7.36
N LEU A 128 8.78 -1.79 8.31
CA LEU A 128 7.44 -1.28 8.05
C LEU A 128 7.39 0.21 8.41
N LEU A 129 7.11 1.07 7.43
CA LEU A 129 6.79 2.47 7.69
C LEU A 129 5.41 2.58 8.33
N THR A 130 5.28 3.48 9.31
CA THR A 130 3.98 3.86 9.87
C THR A 130 3.15 4.66 8.86
N LEU A 131 1.85 4.83 9.13
CA LEU A 131 1.01 5.71 8.34
C LEU A 131 1.55 7.14 8.36
N GLU A 132 2.05 7.60 9.51
CA GLU A 132 2.64 8.91 9.72
C GLU A 132 3.94 9.10 8.92
N ASP A 133 4.79 8.08 8.84
CA ASP A 133 6.00 8.11 8.01
C ASP A 133 5.63 8.27 6.53
N VAL A 134 4.64 7.50 6.04
CA VAL A 134 4.13 7.62 4.67
C VAL A 134 3.54 9.01 4.44
N GLY A 135 2.70 9.51 5.35
CA GLY A 135 2.17 10.87 5.27
C GLY A 135 3.27 11.93 5.19
N SER A 136 4.35 11.75 5.95
CA SER A 136 5.52 12.64 5.92
C SER A 136 6.23 12.62 4.58
N ILE A 137 6.46 11.42 3.99
CA ILE A 137 7.07 11.27 2.65
C ILE A 137 6.23 11.99 1.59
N PHE A 138 4.91 11.83 1.63
CA PHE A 138 3.99 12.46 0.67
C PHE A 138 3.66 13.92 1.00
N SER A 139 4.07 14.43 2.16
CA SER A 139 3.63 15.74 2.69
C SER A 139 2.10 15.86 2.73
N VAL A 140 1.43 14.78 3.13
CA VAL A 140 -0.03 14.64 3.22
C VAL A 140 -0.41 14.32 4.67
N PRO A 141 -1.42 15.00 5.24
CA PRO A 141 -1.89 14.67 6.58
C PRO A 141 -2.50 13.27 6.62
N THR A 142 -2.47 12.65 7.80
CA THR A 142 -2.99 11.30 8.01
C THR A 142 -4.22 11.33 8.90
N ASN A 143 -5.27 10.61 8.50
CA ASN A 143 -6.47 10.33 9.28
C ASN A 143 -7.04 11.56 10.03
N LEU A 144 -7.25 12.67 9.30
CA LEU A 144 -7.75 13.92 9.89
C LEU A 144 -9.14 13.72 10.53
N LYS A 145 -9.36 14.42 11.63
CA LYS A 145 -10.64 14.43 12.38
C LYS A 145 -11.16 15.83 12.66
N ASP A 146 -10.30 16.83 12.55
CA ASP A 146 -10.53 18.23 12.89
C ASP A 146 -11.08 19.05 11.72
N ARG A 147 -10.84 18.62 10.48
CA ARG A 147 -11.27 19.32 9.27
C ARG A 147 -11.53 18.36 8.10
N ASP A 148 -12.34 18.82 7.16
CA ASP A 148 -12.59 18.15 5.89
C ASP A 148 -11.54 18.57 4.86
N ALA A 149 -10.58 17.68 4.58
CA ALA A 149 -9.48 17.89 3.65
C ALA A 149 -8.92 16.55 3.19
N PHE A 150 -8.13 16.55 2.11
CA PHE A 150 -7.44 15.36 1.63
C PHE A 150 -6.46 14.84 2.69
N HIS A 151 -6.53 13.54 2.96
CA HIS A 151 -5.66 12.83 3.87
C HIS A 151 -5.52 11.36 3.45
N PHE A 152 -4.51 10.68 3.97
CA PHE A 152 -4.44 9.22 3.93
C PHE A 152 -5.21 8.61 5.09
N THR A 153 -6.08 7.65 4.78
CA THR A 153 -6.88 6.95 5.79
C THR A 153 -6.14 5.74 6.35
N ILE A 154 -6.54 5.34 7.56
CA ILE A 154 -6.10 4.06 8.14
C ILE A 154 -6.49 2.89 7.23
N GLU A 155 -7.67 2.95 6.60
CA GLU A 155 -8.16 1.89 5.73
C GLU A 155 -7.28 1.70 4.48
N GLU A 156 -6.92 2.77 3.77
CA GLU A 156 -6.03 2.70 2.60
C GLU A 156 -4.65 2.13 2.96
N TYR A 157 -4.09 2.53 4.12
CA TYR A 157 -2.83 2.00 4.61
C TYR A 157 -2.93 0.50 4.95
N LEU A 158 -3.94 0.09 5.70
CA LEU A 158 -4.11 -1.33 6.05
C LEU A 158 -4.39 -2.18 4.81
N LEU A 159 -5.18 -1.71 3.85
CA LEU A 159 -5.40 -2.41 2.58
C LEU A 159 -4.10 -2.53 1.77
N SER A 160 -3.24 -1.51 1.77
CA SER A 160 -1.93 -1.59 1.11
C SER A 160 -1.03 -2.67 1.71
N LEU A 161 -1.11 -2.93 3.03
CA LEU A 161 -0.40 -4.03 3.66
C LEU A 161 -0.89 -5.39 3.19
N THR A 162 -2.22 -5.55 3.02
CA THR A 162 -2.78 -6.79 2.46
C THR A 162 -2.37 -7.03 1.00
N ASP A 163 -2.04 -5.97 0.27
CA ASP A 163 -1.53 -6.06 -1.11
C ASP A 163 -0.02 -6.38 -1.14
N LEU A 164 0.72 -6.05 -0.07
CA LEU A 164 2.15 -6.31 0.06
C LEU A 164 2.46 -7.79 0.38
N THR A 165 1.66 -8.44 1.25
CA THR A 165 1.91 -9.84 1.67
C THR A 165 2.01 -10.84 0.53
N PRO A 166 1.16 -10.83 -0.52
CA PRO A 166 1.30 -11.79 -1.63
C PRO A 166 2.54 -11.53 -2.49
N GLU A 167 2.96 -10.26 -2.64
CA GLU A 167 4.19 -9.92 -3.35
C GLU A 167 5.43 -10.41 -2.59
N LEU A 168 5.44 -10.26 -1.26
CA LEU A 168 6.50 -10.83 -0.42
C LEU A 168 6.49 -12.36 -0.44
N ALA A 169 5.32 -13.00 -0.43
CA ALA A 169 5.24 -14.46 -0.53
C ALA A 169 5.78 -14.99 -1.88
N ARG A 170 5.55 -14.25 -2.96
CA ARG A 170 6.17 -14.52 -4.26
C ARG A 170 7.68 -14.30 -4.22
N LEU A 171 8.14 -13.22 -3.59
CA LEU A 171 9.56 -12.90 -3.45
C LEU A 171 10.30 -14.00 -2.68
N ALA A 172 9.70 -14.57 -1.63
CA ALA A 172 10.30 -15.67 -0.87
C ALA A 172 10.66 -16.86 -1.77
N THR A 173 9.74 -17.30 -2.64
CA THR A 173 10.02 -18.38 -3.59
C THR A 173 11.15 -18.01 -4.57
N ASN A 174 11.13 -16.79 -5.10
CA ASN A 174 12.13 -16.33 -6.07
C ASN A 174 13.51 -16.14 -5.44
N ALA A 175 13.57 -15.74 -4.17
CA ALA A 175 14.81 -15.62 -3.42
C ALA A 175 15.53 -16.97 -3.31
N VAL A 176 14.80 -18.05 -3.02
CA VAL A 176 15.36 -19.40 -3.00
C VAL A 176 15.93 -19.79 -4.37
N THR A 177 15.20 -19.49 -5.45
CA THR A 177 15.67 -19.72 -6.82
C THR A 177 16.96 -18.95 -7.14
N LEU A 178 17.14 -17.77 -6.55
CA LEU A 178 18.35 -16.95 -6.68
C LEU A 178 19.46 -17.32 -5.68
N GLY A 179 19.28 -18.39 -4.89
CA GLY A 179 20.27 -18.89 -3.92
C GLY A 179 20.27 -18.15 -2.58
N ASP A 180 19.26 -17.32 -2.32
CA ASP A 180 19.10 -16.59 -1.07
C ASP A 180 18.13 -17.30 -0.14
N PHE A 181 18.70 -18.07 0.80
CA PHE A 181 17.94 -18.85 1.77
C PHE A 181 17.58 -18.08 3.05
N GLN A 182 18.11 -16.87 3.23
CA GLN A 182 17.83 -16.05 4.41
C GLN A 182 16.62 -15.13 4.18
N LEU A 183 16.38 -14.68 2.95
CA LEU A 183 15.26 -13.76 2.66
C LEU A 183 13.90 -14.37 2.99
N PRO A 184 13.64 -15.65 2.69
CA PRO A 184 12.37 -16.29 3.07
C PRO A 184 12.15 -16.29 4.58
N MET A 185 13.20 -16.37 5.39
CA MET A 185 13.10 -16.30 6.86
C MET A 185 12.64 -14.92 7.31
N THR A 186 13.27 -13.85 6.79
CA THR A 186 12.88 -12.47 7.06
C THR A 186 11.44 -12.19 6.60
N ILE A 187 11.06 -12.66 5.42
CA ILE A 187 9.70 -12.53 4.90
C ILE A 187 8.69 -13.28 5.79
N SER A 188 9.03 -14.50 6.22
CA SER A 188 8.15 -15.31 7.08
C SER A 188 7.87 -14.61 8.40
N ALA A 189 8.92 -14.09 9.07
CA ALA A 189 8.76 -13.33 10.30
C ALA A 189 7.88 -12.10 10.09
N PHE A 190 8.16 -11.31 9.04
CA PHE A 190 7.41 -10.10 8.73
C PHE A 190 5.92 -10.36 8.47
N ILE A 191 5.58 -11.32 7.59
CA ILE A 191 4.17 -11.60 7.26
C ILE A 191 3.42 -12.17 8.48
N LYS A 192 4.10 -12.95 9.34
CA LYS A 192 3.51 -13.43 10.60
C LYS A 192 3.17 -12.28 11.54
N ASP A 193 4.09 -11.32 11.70
CA ASP A 193 3.86 -10.14 12.54
C ASP A 193 2.72 -9.27 11.98
N VAL A 194 2.66 -9.08 10.66
CA VAL A 194 1.55 -8.38 9.98
C VAL A 194 0.22 -9.10 10.22
N PHE A 195 0.20 -10.44 10.06
CA PHE A 195 -1.01 -11.23 10.28
C PHE A 195 -1.48 -11.17 11.74
N ALA A 196 -0.56 -11.31 12.70
CA ALA A 196 -0.85 -11.15 14.12
C ALA A 196 -1.37 -9.74 14.41
N GLY A 197 -0.77 -8.71 13.81
CA GLY A 197 -1.24 -7.32 13.89
C GLY A 197 -2.69 -7.18 13.44
N PHE A 198 -3.07 -7.77 12.29
CA PHE A 198 -4.46 -7.78 11.83
C PHE A 198 -5.42 -8.49 12.79
N GLN A 199 -4.98 -9.56 13.47
CA GLN A 199 -5.81 -10.27 14.46
C GLN A 199 -6.11 -9.43 15.71
N LEU A 200 -5.26 -8.46 16.04
CA LEU A 200 -5.50 -7.51 17.13
C LEU A 200 -6.55 -6.45 16.77
N LEU A 201 -6.80 -6.23 15.48
CA LEU A 201 -7.76 -5.24 15.01
C LEU A 201 -9.18 -5.83 15.01
N ASN A 202 -10.10 -5.16 15.69
CA ASN A 202 -11.52 -5.52 15.66
C ASN A 202 -12.19 -5.02 14.36
N LEU A 203 -11.83 -5.64 13.23
CA LEU A 203 -12.30 -5.25 11.90
C LEU A 203 -13.79 -5.59 11.69
N LYS A 204 -14.52 -4.62 11.12
CA LYS A 204 -15.91 -4.81 10.69
C LYS A 204 -15.97 -5.79 9.51
N ASN A 205 -17.15 -6.34 9.24
CA ASN A 205 -17.32 -7.31 8.15
C ASN A 205 -17.41 -6.61 6.78
N ASP A 206 -16.27 -6.10 6.30
CA ASP A 206 -16.12 -5.34 5.07
C ASP A 206 -14.96 -5.88 4.20
N ILE A 207 -14.55 -5.11 3.19
CA ILE A 207 -13.46 -5.48 2.29
C ILE A 207 -12.13 -5.63 3.03
N LEU A 208 -11.84 -4.77 4.00
CA LEU A 208 -10.58 -4.81 4.73
C LEU A 208 -10.47 -6.10 5.55
N ARG A 209 -11.55 -6.52 6.22
CA ARG A 209 -11.57 -7.83 6.90
C ARG A 209 -11.34 -9.00 5.95
N LYS A 210 -12.02 -9.02 4.80
CA LYS A 210 -11.83 -10.08 3.79
C LYS A 210 -10.39 -10.16 3.29
N ARG A 211 -9.75 -9.00 3.08
CA ARG A 211 -8.34 -8.93 2.63
C ARG A 211 -7.37 -9.32 3.74
N ALA A 212 -7.60 -8.87 4.97
CA ALA A 212 -6.83 -9.26 6.14
C ALA A 212 -6.91 -10.79 6.40
N ASP A 213 -8.11 -11.38 6.30
CA ASP A 213 -8.32 -12.82 6.44
C ASP A 213 -7.61 -13.63 5.34
N ALA A 214 -7.38 -13.04 4.17
CA ALA A 214 -6.66 -13.68 3.06
C ALA A 214 -5.16 -13.78 3.31
N VAL A 215 -4.58 -12.94 4.19
CA VAL A 215 -3.15 -12.95 4.54
C VAL A 215 -2.70 -14.32 5.09
N LYS A 216 -3.60 -15.08 5.73
CA LYS A 216 -3.30 -16.45 6.21
C LYS A 216 -2.80 -17.39 5.10
N TYR A 217 -3.24 -17.17 3.85
CA TYR A 217 -2.78 -17.98 2.72
C TYR A 217 -1.34 -17.63 2.32
N ASP A 218 -0.97 -16.35 2.42
CA ASP A 218 0.40 -15.89 2.19
C ASP A 218 1.33 -16.37 3.30
N VAL A 219 0.89 -16.33 4.57
CA VAL A 219 1.59 -16.91 5.72
C VAL A 219 1.93 -18.37 5.44
N LYS A 220 0.91 -19.19 5.14
CA LYS A 220 1.08 -20.61 4.83
C LYS A 220 2.08 -20.83 3.69
N ARG A 221 1.93 -20.07 2.59
CA ARG A 221 2.81 -20.20 1.42
C ARG A 221 4.28 -19.96 1.77
N VAL A 222 4.58 -18.97 2.61
CA VAL A 222 5.97 -18.70 3.03
C VAL A 222 6.46 -19.71 4.07
N GLU A 223 5.58 -20.19 4.95
CA GLU A 223 5.92 -21.28 5.88
C GLU A 223 6.29 -22.56 5.15
N ASP A 224 5.57 -22.93 4.09
CA ASP A 224 5.90 -24.08 3.25
C ASP A 224 7.30 -23.94 2.63
N VAL A 225 7.67 -22.74 2.16
CA VAL A 225 9.03 -22.45 1.66
C VAL A 225 10.08 -22.60 2.76
N VAL A 226 9.83 -22.04 3.95
CA VAL A 226 10.77 -22.13 5.08
C VAL A 226 10.92 -23.58 5.57
N TYR A 227 9.83 -24.33 5.61
CA TYR A 227 9.82 -25.76 5.92
C TYR A 227 10.69 -26.54 4.93
N ASP A 228 10.52 -26.29 3.64
CA ASP A 228 11.29 -26.93 2.58
C ASP A 228 12.80 -26.66 2.69
N LEU A 229 13.20 -25.44 3.05
CA LEU A 229 14.60 -25.08 3.29
C LEU A 229 15.16 -25.80 4.53
N SER A 230 14.36 -25.87 5.60
CA SER A 230 14.73 -26.50 6.87
C SER A 230 14.92 -28.01 6.72
N LEU A 231 14.01 -28.67 5.99
CA LEU A 231 14.08 -30.10 5.70
C LEU A 231 15.34 -30.47 4.92
N ARG A 232 15.79 -29.59 4.03
CA ARG A 232 16.99 -29.76 3.19
C ARG A 232 18.28 -29.31 3.88
N GLY A 233 18.21 -28.81 5.12
CA GLY A 233 19.38 -28.32 5.87
C GLY A 233 20.01 -27.05 5.29
N LEU A 234 19.24 -26.27 4.53
CA LEU A 234 19.71 -25.02 3.89
C LEU A 234 19.64 -23.81 4.85
N VAL A 235 18.96 -23.96 5.98
CA VAL A 235 18.88 -22.97 7.06
C VAL A 235 19.12 -23.66 8.41
N ALA A 236 19.69 -22.92 9.36
CA ALA A 236 19.95 -23.42 10.70
C ALA A 236 18.61 -23.70 11.42
N ARG A 237 18.49 -24.88 12.03
CA ARG A 237 17.35 -25.19 12.90
C ARG A 237 17.51 -24.37 14.18
N THR A 238 16.61 -23.41 14.42
CA THR A 238 16.56 -22.66 15.66
C THR A 238 16.07 -23.57 16.79
N GLY A 239 16.97 -24.05 17.65
CA GLY A 239 16.64 -24.76 18.90
C GLY A 239 16.29 -26.23 18.71
N GLY A 240 17.19 -27.11 19.16
CA GLY A 240 17.04 -28.56 19.03
C GLY A 240 16.09 -29.16 20.06
N ASP A 241 15.05 -29.83 19.55
CA ASP A 241 14.39 -30.96 20.21
C ASP A 241 14.63 -32.23 19.38
N THR A 242 15.90 -32.55 19.10
CA THR A 242 16.28 -33.86 18.55
C THR A 242 17.64 -34.30 19.08
N GLU A 243 17.72 -34.51 20.39
CA GLU A 243 18.40 -35.72 20.86
C GLU A 243 17.46 -36.91 20.60
N MET A 244 17.40 -37.40 19.36
CA MET A 244 17.13 -38.83 19.19
C MET A 244 18.45 -39.53 19.47
N LYS A 245 18.71 -39.83 20.74
CA LYS A 245 19.61 -40.92 21.09
C LYS A 245 19.02 -42.18 20.48
N THR A 246 19.59 -42.64 19.38
CA THR A 246 19.51 -44.05 19.01
C THR A 246 20.48 -44.77 19.93
N ASP A 247 19.96 -45.25 21.07
CA ASP A 247 20.57 -46.36 21.78
C ASP A 247 20.41 -47.61 20.91
N GLU A 248 21.51 -48.06 20.31
CA GLU A 248 21.99 -49.45 20.12
C GLU A 248 23.02 -49.56 18.98
#